data_AF-A0A7Y2D0L7-F1
#
_entry.id   AF-A0A7Y2D0L7-F1
#
_cell.length_a   1.000
_cell.length_b   1.000
_cell.length_c   1.000
_cell.angle_alpha   90.00
_cell.angle_beta   90.00
_cell.angle_gamma   90.00
#
_symmetry.space_group_name_H-M   'P 1'
#
loop_
_entity.id
_entity.type
_entity.pdbx_description
1 polymer ?
#
loop_
_entity_poly.entity_id
_entity_poly.type
_entity_poly.pdbx_seq_one_letter_code
_entity_poly.pdbx_strand_id
1 'polypeptide(L)'
;MKLGTWNSIIAILIVTTTSLAQSGGSFEIKKSVIAGGGGKADGGSFSLTGTVGQPVAATSSGGSFSVSSGFWGGGSTPEAPGSTRFDFDGDSKADVSIFRPGPGEWWYLRSIDGGNYAAQFGAGTDVITPADYTGDGRTDISFWRESTGEWFVLRSEDQSFFSFPFGGAGDIPVAGDFDGDGKADPTVFRPASATWFTLRSTDGGVTIQSFGASGDRPTIEDFDGDGIDDIAIYRPTVSEWWQLRSTQGVVALQFGSSGDKAVPADYTGDGKADIAFWRPSNGFWFVLRSEDLSFFSFPFGQTGDVPATADFDGDGTADPTVFRPSSNTWFKSQSTAGFEAVAFGIAGDVAVPSTYVVE
;
A
#
# COMPACT_ATOMS: atom_id res chain seq x y z
N MET A 1 -17.87 -75.12 -65.47
CA MET A 1 -17.37 -75.54 -64.14
C MET A 1 -16.63 -74.34 -63.54
N LYS A 2 -17.01 -73.92 -62.32
CA LYS A 2 -16.38 -72.91 -61.42
C LYS A 2 -16.33 -71.46 -61.94
N LEU A 3 -17.15 -70.52 -61.46
CA LEU A 3 -17.23 -69.84 -60.14
C LEU A 3 -15.92 -69.18 -59.70
N GLY A 4 -15.96 -67.85 -59.56
CA GLY A 4 -14.96 -67.01 -58.89
C GLY A 4 -15.43 -65.55 -58.89
N THR A 5 -15.97 -65.10 -57.76
CA THR A 5 -16.69 -63.85 -57.50
C THR A 5 -15.80 -62.62 -57.32
N TRP A 6 -16.21 -61.53 -57.98
CA TRP A 6 -16.19 -60.08 -57.67
C TRP A 6 -15.31 -59.51 -56.54
N ASN A 7 -14.63 -58.39 -56.85
CA ASN A 7 -14.84 -57.10 -56.17
C ASN A 7 -14.25 -55.94 -57.01
N SER A 8 -15.12 -55.04 -57.44
CA SER A 8 -14.77 -53.79 -58.12
C SER A 8 -14.39 -52.74 -57.09
N ILE A 9 -13.20 -52.15 -57.19
CA ILE A 9 -12.83 -50.94 -56.46
C ILE A 9 -12.62 -49.83 -57.49
N ILE A 10 -13.52 -48.85 -57.47
CA ILE A 10 -13.44 -47.61 -58.23
C ILE A 10 -12.39 -46.72 -57.53
N ALA A 11 -11.28 -46.45 -58.21
CA ALA A 11 -10.31 -45.46 -57.75
C ALA A 11 -10.80 -44.06 -58.18
N ILE A 12 -11.35 -43.29 -57.24
CA ILE A 12 -11.66 -41.87 -57.43
C ILE A 12 -10.37 -41.07 -57.16
N LEU A 13 -9.87 -40.44 -58.21
CA LEU A 13 -8.78 -39.46 -58.16
C LEU A 13 -9.29 -38.16 -57.53
N ILE A 14 -8.96 -37.92 -56.26
CA ILE A 14 -9.17 -36.61 -55.63
C ILE A 14 -7.86 -35.84 -55.74
N VAL A 15 -7.85 -34.88 -56.67
CA VAL A 15 -6.83 -33.84 -56.77
C VAL A 15 -7.09 -32.82 -55.66
N THR A 16 -6.31 -32.86 -54.60
CA THR A 16 -6.32 -31.80 -53.59
C THR A 16 -5.48 -30.62 -54.09
N THR A 17 -6.12 -29.48 -54.29
CA THR A 17 -5.43 -28.21 -54.50
C THR A 17 -4.79 -27.76 -53.19
N THR A 18 -3.47 -27.86 -53.07
CA THR A 18 -2.73 -27.18 -52.01
C THR A 18 -2.62 -25.71 -52.36
N SER A 19 -3.34 -24.85 -51.65
CA SER A 19 -3.04 -23.42 -51.63
C SER A 19 -1.78 -23.23 -50.77
N LEU A 20 -0.63 -23.01 -51.41
CA LEU A 20 0.55 -22.50 -50.72
C LEU A 20 0.27 -21.03 -50.37
N ALA A 21 0.06 -20.73 -49.09
CA ALA A 21 0.09 -19.36 -48.62
C ALA A 21 1.53 -18.84 -48.71
N GLN A 22 1.63 -17.62 -49.25
CA GLN A 22 2.79 -16.91 -49.72
C GLN A 22 3.88 -16.70 -48.66
N SER A 23 5.14 -16.92 -49.04
CA SER A 23 6.31 -16.49 -48.28
C SER A 23 6.55 -14.99 -48.49
N GLY A 24 7.00 -14.32 -47.43
CA GLY A 24 7.75 -13.07 -47.51
C GLY A 24 6.97 -11.82 -47.93
N GLY A 25 6.32 -11.18 -46.95
CA GLY A 25 6.09 -9.74 -46.99
C GLY A 25 6.98 -9.07 -45.94
N SER A 26 7.82 -8.13 -46.35
CA SER A 26 8.62 -7.30 -45.43
C SER A 26 7.68 -6.35 -44.67
N PHE A 27 7.79 -6.31 -43.34
CA PHE A 27 7.11 -5.31 -42.52
C PHE A 27 8.15 -4.49 -41.73
N GLU A 28 7.86 -3.22 -41.55
CA GLU A 28 8.67 -2.26 -40.79
C GLU A 28 8.03 -2.09 -39.41
N ILE A 29 8.75 -2.42 -38.34
CA ILE A 29 8.30 -2.15 -36.97
C ILE A 29 8.71 -0.71 -36.61
N LYS A 30 7.72 0.17 -36.46
CA LYS A 30 7.90 1.54 -35.96
C LYS A 30 7.38 1.69 -34.53
N LYS A 31 8.04 1.05 -33.56
CA LYS A 31 8.24 1.53 -32.17
C LYS A 31 9.04 0.49 -31.37
N SER A 32 10.06 0.95 -30.66
CA SER A 32 10.93 0.14 -29.79
C SER A 32 10.36 0.04 -28.38
N VAL A 33 10.59 -1.08 -27.70
CA VAL A 33 10.72 -1.13 -26.23
C VAL A 33 11.89 -2.05 -25.88
N ILE A 34 12.67 -1.65 -24.88
CA ILE A 34 13.85 -2.34 -24.34
C ILE A 34 13.40 -3.66 -23.69
N ALA A 35 14.08 -4.76 -24.03
CA ALA A 35 13.94 -6.04 -23.32
C ALA A 35 15.32 -6.64 -23.04
N GLY A 36 15.54 -7.10 -21.81
CA GLY A 36 16.65 -7.96 -21.43
C GLY A 36 16.30 -9.45 -21.57
N GLY A 37 17.14 -10.22 -22.28
CA GLY A 37 17.38 -11.65 -22.02
C GLY A 37 16.54 -12.74 -22.72
N GLY A 38 17.05 -13.25 -23.86
CA GLY A 38 17.31 -14.68 -24.17
C GLY A 38 16.22 -15.77 -24.16
N GLY A 39 15.75 -16.19 -25.35
CA GLY A 39 15.10 -17.49 -25.60
C GLY A 39 14.67 -17.70 -27.07
N LYS A 40 14.64 -18.94 -27.59
CA LYS A 40 14.10 -19.30 -28.92
C LYS A 40 12.84 -20.16 -28.74
N ALA A 41 11.70 -19.71 -29.25
CA ALA A 41 10.50 -20.55 -29.42
C ALA A 41 10.51 -21.15 -30.84
N ASP A 42 10.17 -22.44 -30.98
CA ASP A 42 10.02 -23.10 -32.28
C ASP A 42 8.89 -24.14 -32.21
N GLY A 43 8.02 -24.17 -33.22
CA GLY A 43 6.89 -25.09 -33.34
C GLY A 43 5.55 -24.61 -32.74
N GLY A 44 4.73 -23.93 -33.56
CA GLY A 44 3.30 -23.66 -33.28
C GLY A 44 2.82 -22.26 -33.68
N SER A 45 1.51 -22.12 -33.89
CA SER A 45 0.84 -20.81 -34.04
C SER A 45 0.54 -20.23 -32.65
N PHE A 46 0.94 -18.99 -32.37
CA PHE A 46 0.61 -18.31 -31.11
C PHE A 46 -0.03 -16.94 -31.35
N SER A 47 -0.86 -16.51 -30.39
CA SER A 47 -1.44 -15.16 -30.29
C SER A 47 -1.07 -14.62 -28.91
N LEU A 48 -0.53 -13.41 -28.86
CA LEU A 48 -0.07 -12.75 -27.62
C LEU A 48 -0.86 -11.46 -27.40
N THR A 49 -1.40 -11.30 -26.19
CA THR A 49 -1.90 -10.03 -25.66
C THR A 49 -1.42 -9.93 -24.21
N GLY A 50 -0.41 -9.09 -23.92
CA GLY A 50 0.17 -8.91 -22.58
C GLY A 50 1.53 -8.17 -22.58
N THR A 51 1.88 -7.49 -21.47
CA THR A 51 2.99 -6.53 -21.31
C THR A 51 4.39 -7.13 -21.02
N VAL A 52 5.42 -6.27 -21.15
CA VAL A 52 6.87 -6.52 -21.09
C VAL A 52 7.39 -6.69 -19.66
N GLY A 53 8.27 -7.69 -19.44
CA GLY A 53 9.23 -7.73 -18.31
C GLY A 53 9.04 -8.85 -17.27
N GLN A 54 9.60 -10.05 -17.53
CA GLN A 54 10.25 -10.96 -16.54
C GLN A 54 10.67 -12.29 -17.24
N PRO A 55 11.81 -12.90 -16.87
CA PRO A 55 12.31 -14.17 -17.44
C PRO A 55 11.46 -15.40 -17.06
N VAL A 56 10.94 -16.11 -18.05
CA VAL A 56 10.47 -17.50 -17.88
C VAL A 56 11.64 -18.43 -18.17
N ALA A 57 12.41 -18.80 -17.15
CA ALA A 57 13.42 -19.85 -17.27
C ALA A 57 12.75 -21.23 -17.15
N ALA A 58 11.96 -21.63 -18.15
CA ALA A 58 11.50 -23.01 -18.30
C ALA A 58 11.35 -23.40 -19.77
N THR A 59 11.92 -24.53 -20.14
CA THR A 59 11.66 -25.17 -21.43
C THR A 59 10.37 -25.99 -21.31
N SER A 60 9.33 -25.62 -22.06
CA SER A 60 8.16 -26.48 -22.28
C SER A 60 8.18 -26.99 -23.72
N SER A 61 7.95 -28.29 -23.92
CA SER A 61 7.75 -28.86 -25.24
C SER A 61 6.54 -29.80 -25.24
N GLY A 62 5.58 -29.52 -26.12
CA GLY A 62 4.38 -30.32 -26.36
C GLY A 62 3.15 -29.92 -25.54
N GLY A 63 2.02 -29.68 -26.24
CA GLY A 63 0.70 -29.43 -25.63
C GLY A 63 0.27 -27.97 -25.54
N SER A 64 -1.00 -27.75 -25.22
CA SER A 64 -1.54 -26.43 -24.88
C SER A 64 -1.20 -26.12 -23.41
N PHE A 65 -0.67 -24.94 -23.13
CA PHE A 65 -0.45 -24.45 -21.77
C PHE A 65 -1.26 -23.17 -21.52
N SER A 66 -1.61 -22.89 -20.27
CA SER A 66 -2.16 -21.61 -19.83
C SER A 66 -1.16 -20.94 -18.88
N VAL A 67 -0.79 -19.70 -19.18
CA VAL A 67 -0.06 -18.84 -18.25
C VAL A 67 -1.10 -18.08 -17.44
N SER A 68 -1.04 -18.19 -16.11
CA SER A 68 -1.74 -17.26 -15.23
C SER A 68 -0.86 -16.03 -15.09
N SER A 69 -1.34 -14.87 -15.52
CA SER A 69 -0.66 -13.58 -15.35
C SER A 69 -1.04 -12.95 -14.01
N GLY A 70 -0.05 -12.42 -13.30
CA GLY A 70 -0.18 -11.48 -12.19
C GLY A 70 0.87 -10.38 -12.35
N PHE A 71 0.65 -9.22 -11.72
CA PHE A 71 1.67 -8.20 -11.55
C PHE A 71 2.71 -8.77 -10.57
N TRP A 72 3.95 -8.88 -11.00
CA TRP A 72 5.06 -9.09 -10.07
C TRP A 72 5.77 -7.76 -10.02
N GLY A 73 5.61 -7.04 -8.90
CA GLY A 73 6.41 -5.86 -8.59
C GLY A 73 7.86 -6.19 -8.89
N GLY A 74 8.48 -5.40 -9.76
CA GLY A 74 9.87 -5.59 -10.11
C GLY A 74 10.68 -5.46 -8.84
N GLY A 75 11.30 -6.55 -8.39
CA GLY A 75 12.21 -6.55 -7.26
C GLY A 75 13.34 -5.56 -7.52
N SER A 76 13.19 -4.34 -7.03
CA SER A 76 14.30 -3.64 -6.41
C SER A 76 14.89 -4.59 -5.38
N THR A 77 16.21 -4.74 -5.38
CA THR A 77 16.88 -5.18 -4.16
C THR A 77 16.44 -4.17 -3.09
N PRO A 78 15.79 -4.58 -2.00
CA PRO A 78 15.43 -3.63 -0.98
C PRO A 78 16.72 -3.02 -0.45
N GLU A 79 16.93 -1.74 -0.72
CA GLU A 79 17.26 -0.84 0.38
C GLU A 79 16.26 -1.19 1.50
N ALA A 80 16.76 -1.43 2.71
CA ALA A 80 15.94 -1.97 3.79
C ALA A 80 14.58 -1.26 3.75
N PRO A 81 13.47 -1.97 3.46
CA PRO A 81 12.20 -1.30 3.32
C PRO A 81 11.99 -0.54 4.62
N GLY A 82 11.56 0.71 4.54
CA GLY A 82 11.01 1.38 5.71
C GLY A 82 10.05 0.40 6.41
N SER A 83 10.05 0.39 7.74
CA SER A 83 9.28 -0.61 8.49
C SER A 83 7.81 -0.62 8.02
N THR A 84 7.27 -1.81 7.75
CA THR A 84 5.86 -1.96 7.37
C THR A 84 5.01 -1.33 8.49
N ARG A 85 4.23 -0.29 8.16
CA ARG A 85 3.41 0.38 9.18
C ARG A 85 2.47 -0.64 9.83
N PHE A 86 2.40 -0.57 11.16
CA PHE A 86 1.56 -1.44 12.00
C PHE A 86 1.98 -2.91 12.03
N ASP A 87 3.20 -3.27 11.62
CA ASP A 87 3.82 -4.57 11.89
C ASP A 87 4.32 -4.62 13.34
N PHE A 88 3.54 -5.16 14.28
CA PHE A 88 3.92 -5.22 15.69
C PHE A 88 4.71 -6.48 16.04
N ASP A 89 4.62 -7.54 15.24
CA ASP A 89 5.26 -8.83 15.52
C ASP A 89 6.57 -9.08 14.73
N GLY A 90 6.87 -8.23 13.76
CA GLY A 90 8.11 -8.19 12.98
C GLY A 90 8.18 -9.21 11.86
N ASP A 91 7.03 -9.56 11.25
CA ASP A 91 6.97 -10.47 10.11
C ASP A 91 6.85 -9.76 8.75
N SER A 92 6.99 -8.44 8.75
CA SER A 92 6.86 -7.51 7.61
C SER A 92 5.44 -7.36 7.09
N LYS A 93 4.43 -7.73 7.88
CA LYS A 93 3.01 -7.49 7.59
C LYS A 93 2.38 -6.64 8.67
N ALA A 94 1.49 -5.75 8.24
CA ALA A 94 0.67 -5.02 9.16
C ALA A 94 -0.25 -5.97 9.96
N ASP A 95 -0.36 -5.73 11.26
CA ASP A 95 -1.25 -6.48 12.14
C ASP A 95 -2.60 -5.78 12.30
N VAL A 96 -3.66 -6.59 12.35
CA VAL A 96 -5.00 -6.11 12.71
C VAL A 96 -4.96 -5.63 14.16
N SER A 97 -5.14 -4.33 14.36
CA SER A 97 -4.83 -3.68 15.64
C SER A 97 -5.88 -2.64 16.05
N ILE A 98 -6.23 -2.61 17.34
CA ILE A 98 -7.15 -1.64 17.94
C ILE A 98 -6.55 -0.97 19.18
N PHE A 99 -7.03 0.24 19.45
CA PHE A 99 -6.91 0.90 20.74
C PHE A 99 -8.28 1.02 21.40
N ARG A 100 -8.38 0.62 22.66
CA ARG A 100 -9.60 0.73 23.48
C ARG A 100 -9.46 1.92 24.42
N PRO A 101 -10.14 3.06 24.17
CA PRO A 101 -9.89 4.30 24.89
C PRO A 101 -10.22 4.23 26.39
N GLY A 102 -11.33 3.60 26.77
CA GLY A 102 -11.80 3.56 28.16
C GLY A 102 -10.73 3.10 29.17
N PRO A 103 -10.17 1.89 29.01
CA PRO A 103 -9.07 1.38 29.83
C PRO A 103 -7.67 1.77 29.34
N GLY A 104 -7.51 2.36 28.14
CA GLY A 104 -6.20 2.65 27.55
C GLY A 104 -5.45 1.38 27.13
N GLU A 105 -6.16 0.44 26.48
CA GLU A 105 -5.59 -0.85 26.07
C GLU A 105 -5.32 -0.90 24.57
N TRP A 106 -4.15 -1.41 24.23
CA TRP A 106 -3.74 -1.77 22.88
C TRP A 106 -3.94 -3.26 22.67
N TRP A 107 -4.46 -3.63 21.51
CA TRP A 107 -4.63 -5.01 21.11
C TRP A 107 -4.22 -5.18 19.67
N TYR A 108 -3.46 -6.23 19.35
CA TYR A 108 -3.19 -6.61 17.97
C TYR A 108 -3.24 -8.13 17.80
N LEU A 109 -3.73 -8.55 16.64
CA LEU A 109 -3.74 -9.93 16.19
C LEU A 109 -2.50 -10.13 15.33
N ARG A 110 -1.55 -10.89 15.85
CA ARG A 110 -0.26 -11.21 15.23
C ARG A 110 -0.47 -12.00 13.95
N SER A 111 -0.01 -11.46 12.85
CA SER A 111 -0.09 -12.08 11.54
C SER A 111 0.82 -13.31 11.42
N ILE A 112 1.92 -13.37 12.18
CA ILE A 112 2.89 -14.47 12.13
C ILE A 112 2.32 -15.82 12.61
N ASP A 113 1.43 -15.81 13.59
CA ASP A 113 0.91 -17.02 14.24
C ASP A 113 -0.57 -16.99 14.65
N GLY A 114 -1.28 -15.88 14.41
CA GLY A 114 -2.67 -15.68 14.78
C GLY A 114 -2.91 -15.49 16.29
N GLY A 115 -1.85 -15.28 17.08
CA GLY A 115 -1.96 -15.01 18.51
C GLY A 115 -2.38 -13.57 18.80
N ASN A 116 -2.98 -13.35 19.97
CA ASN A 116 -3.41 -12.02 20.40
C ASN A 116 -2.43 -11.45 21.43
N TYR A 117 -1.99 -10.21 21.19
CA TYR A 117 -1.29 -9.42 22.19
C TYR A 117 -2.21 -8.36 22.79
N ALA A 118 -1.99 -8.02 24.06
CA ALA A 118 -2.63 -6.90 24.70
C ALA A 118 -1.67 -6.20 25.67
N ALA A 119 -1.71 -4.87 25.71
CA ALA A 119 -1.01 -4.06 26.70
C ALA A 119 -1.88 -2.90 27.15
N GLN A 120 -1.79 -2.53 28.43
CA GLN A 120 -2.41 -1.32 28.94
C GLN A 120 -1.36 -0.21 28.97
N PHE A 121 -1.48 0.78 28.08
CA PHE A 121 -0.52 1.85 27.93
C PHE A 121 -1.19 3.12 27.39
N GLY A 122 -1.26 4.15 28.23
CA GLY A 122 -1.93 5.42 27.91
C GLY A 122 -3.34 5.52 28.50
N ALA A 123 -4.08 6.51 28.01
CA ALA A 123 -5.45 6.84 28.42
C ALA A 123 -6.29 7.20 27.19
N GLY A 124 -7.63 7.14 27.32
CA GLY A 124 -8.55 7.38 26.20
C GLY A 124 -8.56 8.77 25.60
N THR A 125 -7.88 9.74 26.20
CA THR A 125 -7.69 11.10 25.68
C THR A 125 -6.37 11.29 24.96
N ASP A 126 -5.48 10.30 25.00
CA ASP A 126 -4.19 10.38 24.33
C ASP A 126 -4.38 10.16 22.81
N VAL A 127 -3.57 10.84 22.00
CA VAL A 127 -3.56 10.66 20.54
C VAL A 127 -2.55 9.56 20.22
N ILE A 128 -3.00 8.44 19.67
CA ILE A 128 -2.11 7.32 19.36
C ILE A 128 -1.25 7.62 18.12
N THR A 129 0.03 7.24 18.17
CA THR A 129 1.04 7.58 17.15
C THR A 129 2.00 6.40 16.84
N PRO A 130 1.53 5.15 16.74
CA PRO A 130 2.41 4.00 16.65
C PRO A 130 3.27 4.06 15.38
N ALA A 131 4.55 3.72 15.54
CA ALA A 131 5.58 3.71 14.50
C ALA A 131 6.83 3.02 15.07
N ASP A 132 7.86 2.75 14.27
CA ASP A 132 9.13 2.19 14.75
C ASP A 132 10.08 3.29 15.25
N TYR A 133 10.04 3.63 16.54
CA TYR A 133 10.89 4.70 17.10
C TYR A 133 12.28 4.20 17.51
N THR A 134 12.48 2.89 17.59
CA THR A 134 13.74 2.28 18.04
C THR A 134 14.63 1.82 16.89
N GLY A 135 14.05 1.61 15.70
CA GLY A 135 14.70 1.10 14.50
C GLY A 135 14.90 -0.41 14.54
N ASP A 136 14.03 -1.13 15.24
CA ASP A 136 14.11 -2.59 15.36
C ASP A 136 13.32 -3.33 14.27
N GLY A 137 12.66 -2.57 13.38
CA GLY A 137 11.84 -3.06 12.29
C GLY A 137 10.41 -3.40 12.71
N ARG A 138 10.01 -3.07 13.94
CA ARG A 138 8.66 -3.31 14.46
C ARG A 138 8.00 -2.01 14.88
N THR A 139 6.69 -1.98 14.77
CA THR A 139 5.87 -0.89 15.27
C THR A 139 5.88 -0.88 16.79
N ASP A 140 6.36 0.20 17.38
CA ASP A 140 6.21 0.46 18.80
C ASP A 140 4.81 0.97 19.12
N ILE A 141 4.31 0.59 20.30
CA ILE A 141 3.08 1.17 20.84
C ILE A 141 3.41 2.57 21.36
N SER A 142 2.74 3.60 20.86
CA SER A 142 3.01 4.96 21.34
C SER A 142 1.81 5.89 21.27
N PHE A 143 1.89 6.95 22.06
CA PHE A 143 0.90 8.02 22.06
C PHE A 143 1.53 9.38 22.41
N TRP A 144 0.86 10.44 21.97
CA TRP A 144 1.10 11.82 22.36
C TRP A 144 -0.01 12.34 23.28
N ARG A 145 0.39 12.95 24.40
CA ARG A 145 -0.54 13.51 25.38
C ARG A 145 -0.68 15.00 25.21
N GLU A 146 -1.84 15.43 24.72
CA GLU A 146 -2.11 16.86 24.44
C GLU A 146 -1.97 17.77 25.66
N SER A 147 -2.36 17.29 26.84
CA SER A 147 -2.32 18.11 28.07
C SER A 147 -0.91 18.46 28.55
N THR A 148 0.11 17.72 28.10
CA THR A 148 1.52 17.92 28.48
C THR A 148 2.45 18.15 27.29
N GLY A 149 2.02 17.83 26.07
CA GLY A 149 2.89 17.80 24.89
C GLY A 149 3.95 16.70 24.96
N GLU A 150 3.67 15.61 25.67
CA GLU A 150 4.64 14.54 25.93
C GLU A 150 4.31 13.30 25.10
N TRP A 151 5.35 12.75 24.46
CA TRP A 151 5.32 11.49 23.75
C TRP A 151 5.69 10.35 24.68
N PHE A 152 5.01 9.22 24.55
CA PHE A 152 5.29 8.00 25.30
C PHE A 152 5.42 6.84 24.32
N VAL A 153 6.53 6.13 24.36
CA VAL A 153 6.84 5.01 23.47
C VAL A 153 7.11 3.77 24.30
N LEU A 154 6.28 2.75 24.12
CA LEU A 154 6.45 1.41 24.65
C LEU A 154 7.15 0.54 23.60
N ARG A 155 8.39 0.17 23.93
CA ARG A 155 9.34 -0.49 23.06
C ARG A 155 8.91 -1.91 22.70
N SER A 156 8.92 -2.24 21.41
CA SER A 156 8.53 -3.54 20.86
C SER A 156 9.50 -4.67 21.30
N GLU A 157 10.79 -4.35 21.50
CA GLU A 157 11.85 -5.33 21.72
C GLU A 157 11.89 -5.88 23.16
N ASP A 158 11.45 -5.08 24.15
CA ASP A 158 11.57 -5.45 25.57
C ASP A 158 10.44 -4.96 26.50
N GLN A 159 9.42 -4.27 25.97
CA GLN A 159 8.25 -3.78 26.72
C GLN A 159 8.56 -2.77 27.83
N SER A 160 9.77 -2.20 27.87
CA SER A 160 10.00 -0.99 28.66
C SER A 160 9.55 0.23 27.86
N PHE A 161 9.48 1.40 28.51
CA PHE A 161 9.04 2.62 27.83
C PHE A 161 9.96 3.81 28.14
N PHE A 162 9.95 4.78 27.24
CA PHE A 162 10.52 6.10 27.46
C PHE A 162 9.51 7.19 27.10
N SER A 163 9.74 8.39 27.61
CA SER A 163 8.93 9.56 27.29
C SER A 163 9.79 10.81 27.14
N PHE A 164 9.31 11.77 26.36
CA PHE A 164 9.98 13.05 26.14
C PHE A 164 8.97 14.13 25.72
N PRO A 165 9.19 15.40 26.13
CA PRO A 165 8.32 16.50 25.75
C PRO A 165 8.68 17.01 24.34
N PHE A 166 7.71 16.97 23.41
CA PHE A 166 7.85 17.56 22.09
C PHE A 166 6.50 17.97 21.50
N GLY A 167 6.38 19.26 21.13
CA GLY A 167 5.12 19.88 20.73
C GLY A 167 4.38 20.58 21.88
N GLY A 168 3.18 21.09 21.58
CA GLY A 168 2.34 21.79 22.55
C GLY A 168 0.85 21.69 22.23
N ALA A 169 0.03 22.26 23.11
CA ALA A 169 -1.42 22.22 22.98
C ALA A 169 -1.91 22.78 21.64
N GLY A 170 -2.81 22.05 20.97
CA GLY A 170 -3.32 22.40 19.64
C GLY A 170 -2.42 22.03 18.46
N ASP A 171 -1.23 21.47 18.70
CA ASP A 171 -0.45 20.82 17.65
C ASP A 171 -1.05 19.45 17.30
N ILE A 172 -0.85 18.99 16.06
CA ILE A 172 -1.29 17.68 15.57
C ILE A 172 -0.07 16.77 15.46
N PRO A 173 0.02 15.70 16.26
CA PRO A 173 1.16 14.78 16.22
C PRO A 173 1.09 13.85 15.02
N VAL A 174 2.25 13.59 14.42
CA VAL A 174 2.46 12.65 13.31
C VAL A 174 3.83 12.01 13.52
N ALA A 175 4.01 10.73 13.18
CA ALA A 175 5.29 10.05 13.29
C ALA A 175 5.62 9.31 11.98
N GLY A 176 6.85 9.47 11.51
CA GLY A 176 7.37 8.91 10.26
C GLY A 176 8.87 9.18 10.16
N ASP A 177 9.58 8.50 9.26
CA ASP A 177 11.03 8.68 9.07
C ASP A 177 11.30 9.84 8.12
N PHE A 178 11.55 11.05 8.66
CA PHE A 178 11.77 12.25 7.85
C PHE A 178 13.26 12.59 7.66
N ASP A 179 14.17 11.87 8.32
CA ASP A 179 15.61 12.07 8.21
C ASP A 179 16.36 10.90 7.55
N GLY A 180 15.66 9.81 7.23
CA GLY A 180 16.10 8.66 6.45
C GLY A 180 16.99 7.70 7.22
N ASP A 181 16.88 7.66 8.56
CA ASP A 181 17.68 6.76 9.41
C ASP A 181 17.01 5.41 9.72
N GLY A 182 15.81 5.18 9.18
CA GLY A 182 15.00 3.99 9.38
C GLY A 182 14.19 4.00 10.68
N LYS A 183 14.10 5.14 11.37
CA LYS A 183 13.29 5.31 12.59
C LYS A 183 12.27 6.41 12.41
N ALA A 184 11.15 6.25 13.08
CA ALA A 184 10.14 7.28 13.15
C ALA A 184 10.61 8.47 13.99
N ASP A 185 10.56 9.66 13.38
CA ASP A 185 10.76 10.93 14.03
C ASP A 185 9.43 11.46 14.62
N PRO A 186 9.41 11.79 15.92
CA PRO A 186 8.30 12.51 16.52
C PRO A 186 8.12 13.87 15.84
N THR A 187 6.98 14.07 15.19
CA THR A 187 6.67 15.28 14.43
C THR A 187 5.36 15.89 14.89
N VAL A 188 5.28 17.22 14.89
CA VAL A 188 4.04 17.94 15.15
C VAL A 188 3.78 19.00 14.09
N PHE A 189 2.56 19.04 13.57
CA PHE A 189 2.07 20.14 12.74
C PHE A 189 1.33 21.15 13.61
N ARG A 190 1.77 22.41 13.58
CA ARG A 190 1.12 23.52 14.28
C ARG A 190 0.19 24.26 13.31
N PRO A 191 -1.16 24.09 13.41
CA PRO A 191 -2.09 24.68 12.45
C PRO A 191 -2.10 26.22 12.48
N ALA A 192 -1.82 26.80 13.65
CA ALA A 192 -1.82 28.25 13.84
C ALA A 192 -0.77 28.99 12.98
N SER A 193 0.33 28.32 12.64
CA SER A 193 1.41 28.89 11.82
C SER A 193 1.71 28.09 10.55
N ALA A 194 0.97 27.01 10.29
CA ALA A 194 1.25 26.03 9.24
C ALA A 194 2.73 25.59 9.23
N THR A 195 3.21 25.18 10.40
CA THR A 195 4.61 24.83 10.62
C THR A 195 4.74 23.43 11.19
N TRP A 196 5.61 22.65 10.57
CA TRP A 196 6.01 21.33 11.00
C TRP A 196 7.28 21.45 11.85
N PHE A 197 7.29 20.71 12.95
CA PHE A 197 8.45 20.55 13.82
C PHE A 197 8.73 19.06 13.91
N THR A 198 9.91 18.63 13.48
CA THR A 198 10.33 17.22 13.47
C THR A 198 11.54 17.08 14.36
N LEU A 199 11.45 16.21 15.37
CA LEU A 199 12.57 15.85 16.22
C LEU A 199 13.31 14.67 15.59
N ARG A 200 14.46 14.94 14.98
CA ARG A 200 15.25 13.98 14.22
C ARG A 200 15.84 12.90 15.14
N SER A 201 15.59 11.64 14.83
CA SER A 201 16.08 10.43 15.48
C SER A 201 17.60 10.31 15.37
N THR A 202 18.19 10.76 14.26
CA THR A 202 19.60 10.54 13.94
C THR A 202 20.54 11.33 14.87
N ASP A 203 20.15 12.54 15.28
CA ASP A 203 21.00 13.45 16.07
C ASP A 203 20.29 14.24 17.18
N GLY A 204 18.98 14.09 17.33
CA GLY A 204 18.16 14.82 18.32
C GLY A 204 17.94 16.30 17.98
N GLY A 205 18.33 16.76 16.79
CA GLY A 205 18.07 18.11 16.30
C GLY A 205 16.62 18.31 15.85
N VAL A 206 16.18 19.55 15.73
CA VAL A 206 14.81 19.89 15.31
C VAL A 206 14.81 20.52 13.93
N THR A 207 14.12 19.90 12.98
CA THR A 207 13.78 20.51 11.69
C THR A 207 12.52 21.34 11.85
N ILE A 208 12.53 22.57 11.31
CA ILE A 208 11.38 23.49 11.33
C ILE A 208 11.03 23.84 9.90
N GLN A 209 9.88 23.37 9.43
CA GLN A 209 9.46 23.52 8.05
C GLN A 209 8.10 24.21 7.97
N SER A 210 8.06 25.39 7.34
CA SER A 210 6.78 26.07 7.06
C SER A 210 6.18 25.49 5.78
N PHE A 211 5.03 24.82 5.90
CA PHE A 211 4.36 24.20 4.77
C PHE A 211 2.86 24.02 5.06
N GLY A 212 2.02 24.50 4.14
CA GLY A 212 0.57 24.51 4.26
C GLY A 212 -0.02 25.90 4.59
N ALA A 213 -1.29 25.90 4.95
CA ALA A 213 -2.10 27.08 5.28
C ALA A 213 -3.13 26.75 6.37
N SER A 214 -3.81 27.77 6.89
CA SER A 214 -4.86 27.58 7.90
C SER A 214 -6.01 26.73 7.33
N GLY A 215 -6.38 25.66 8.05
CA GLY A 215 -7.42 24.72 7.65
C GLY A 215 -6.92 23.55 6.81
N ASP A 216 -5.63 23.54 6.44
CA ASP A 216 -4.99 22.37 5.85
C ASP A 216 -4.81 21.27 6.90
N ARG A 217 -4.82 20.02 6.45
CA ARG A 217 -4.72 18.84 7.30
C ARG A 217 -3.43 18.09 6.98
N PRO A 218 -2.58 17.78 7.98
CA PRO A 218 -1.29 17.15 7.77
C PRO A 218 -1.45 15.67 7.37
N THR A 219 -0.60 15.20 6.46
CA THR A 219 -0.43 13.78 6.10
C THR A 219 1.03 13.51 5.74
N ILE A 220 1.45 12.26 5.78
CA ILE A 220 2.82 11.85 5.50
C ILE A 220 2.82 10.50 4.80
N GLU A 221 3.72 10.33 3.84
CA GLU A 221 4.10 9.06 3.20
C GLU A 221 5.35 9.33 2.35
N ASP A 222 6.05 8.31 1.89
CA ASP A 222 7.07 8.43 0.84
C ASP A 222 6.41 8.64 -0.54
N PHE A 223 6.19 9.89 -0.95
CA PHE A 223 5.53 10.22 -2.23
C PHE A 223 6.49 10.19 -3.42
N ASP A 224 7.80 10.11 -3.18
CA ASP A 224 8.81 10.28 -4.22
C ASP A 224 9.72 9.06 -4.45
N GLY A 225 9.62 8.08 -3.54
CA GLY A 225 10.17 6.73 -3.61
C GLY A 225 11.61 6.65 -3.14
N ASP A 226 12.02 7.53 -2.23
CA ASP A 226 13.38 7.61 -1.71
C ASP A 226 13.58 6.96 -0.33
N GLY A 227 12.53 6.36 0.22
CA GLY A 227 12.53 5.71 1.53
C GLY A 227 12.39 6.67 2.70
N ILE A 228 12.07 7.95 2.45
CA ILE A 228 11.84 8.98 3.47
C ILE A 228 10.37 9.39 3.44
N ASP A 229 9.72 9.47 4.60
CA ASP A 229 8.38 10.03 4.71
C ASP A 229 8.40 11.52 4.36
N ASP A 230 7.60 11.91 3.38
CA ASP A 230 7.45 13.29 2.95
C ASP A 230 6.38 14.03 3.77
N ILE A 231 6.60 15.33 3.95
CA ILE A 231 5.56 16.20 4.49
C ILE A 231 4.51 16.50 3.41
N ALA A 232 3.24 16.28 3.71
CA ALA A 232 2.15 16.68 2.84
C ALA A 232 0.97 17.30 3.61
N ILE A 233 0.15 18.04 2.87
CA ILE A 233 -1.14 18.52 3.38
C ILE A 233 -2.27 18.21 2.40
N TYR A 234 -3.46 18.01 2.96
CA TYR A 234 -4.72 18.05 2.23
C TYR A 234 -5.49 19.31 2.60
N ARG A 235 -5.91 20.08 1.60
CA ARG A 235 -6.73 21.28 1.73
C ARG A 235 -8.18 20.95 1.36
N PRO A 236 -9.06 20.73 2.35
CA PRO A 236 -10.40 20.19 2.07
C PRO A 236 -11.32 21.16 1.35
N THR A 237 -11.08 22.48 1.48
CA THR A 237 -11.93 23.53 0.90
C THR A 237 -11.94 23.53 -0.63
N VAL A 238 -10.88 23.00 -1.24
CA VAL A 238 -10.69 22.94 -2.70
C VAL A 238 -10.22 21.56 -3.18
N SER A 239 -10.16 20.57 -2.28
CA SER A 239 -9.67 19.21 -2.56
C SER A 239 -8.28 19.20 -3.21
N GLU A 240 -7.38 20.04 -2.68
CA GLU A 240 -5.98 20.10 -3.13
C GLU A 240 -5.07 19.31 -2.20
N TRP A 241 -4.12 18.61 -2.80
CA TRP A 241 -3.03 17.91 -2.14
C TRP A 241 -1.74 18.66 -2.44
N TRP A 242 -0.94 18.90 -1.42
CA TRP A 242 0.36 19.52 -1.56
C TRP A 242 1.38 18.62 -0.89
N GLN A 243 2.40 18.19 -1.63
CA GLN A 243 3.47 17.34 -1.15
C GLN A 243 4.77 18.14 -1.20
N LEU A 244 5.52 18.17 -0.10
CA LEU A 244 6.88 18.66 -0.04
C LEU A 244 7.79 17.44 -0.05
N ARG A 245 8.16 17.02 -1.27
CA ARG A 245 8.93 15.79 -1.48
C ARG A 245 10.41 16.00 -1.19
N SER A 246 10.99 15.09 -0.43
CA SER A 246 12.36 15.05 0.11
C SER A 246 13.41 15.32 -0.98
N THR A 247 13.29 14.67 -2.14
CA THR A 247 14.27 14.77 -3.23
C THR A 247 13.74 15.45 -4.49
N GLN A 248 12.42 15.52 -4.66
CA GLN A 248 11.78 16.03 -5.89
C GLN A 248 11.01 17.34 -5.71
N GLY A 249 11.04 17.96 -4.52
CA GLY A 249 10.46 19.26 -4.24
C GLY A 249 8.92 19.27 -4.24
N VAL A 250 8.35 20.48 -4.29
CA VAL A 250 6.90 20.67 -4.08
C VAL A 250 6.08 20.33 -5.33
N VAL A 251 5.02 19.55 -5.15
CA VAL A 251 3.95 19.36 -6.12
C VAL A 251 2.59 19.65 -5.49
N ALA A 252 1.67 20.18 -6.30
CA ALA A 252 0.29 20.42 -5.91
C ALA A 252 -0.66 19.80 -6.94
N LEU A 253 -1.66 19.07 -6.47
CA LEU A 253 -2.60 18.31 -7.29
C LEU A 253 -4.02 18.54 -6.76
N GLN A 254 -5.02 18.50 -7.63
CA GLN A 254 -6.42 18.57 -7.22
C GLN A 254 -7.08 17.23 -7.46
N PHE A 255 -7.50 16.55 -6.40
CA PHE A 255 -8.10 15.24 -6.47
C PHE A 255 -9.01 14.98 -5.27
N GLY A 256 -10.24 14.54 -5.56
CA GLY A 256 -11.26 14.25 -4.55
C GLY A 256 -12.38 15.27 -4.47
N SER A 257 -13.13 15.19 -3.39
CA SER A 257 -14.31 16.01 -3.12
C SER A 257 -14.48 16.25 -1.61
N SER A 258 -15.28 17.27 -1.27
CA SER A 258 -15.60 17.57 0.13
C SER A 258 -16.24 16.36 0.82
N GLY A 259 -15.72 16.00 1.99
CA GLY A 259 -16.21 14.87 2.81
C GLY A 259 -15.56 13.52 2.51
N ASP A 260 -14.65 13.46 1.54
CA ASP A 260 -13.80 12.30 1.33
C ASP A 260 -12.74 12.21 2.44
N LYS A 261 -12.40 10.98 2.86
CA LYS A 261 -11.33 10.69 3.83
C LYS A 261 -10.03 10.39 3.09
N ALA A 262 -8.98 11.14 3.37
CA ALA A 262 -7.69 10.98 2.71
C ALA A 262 -6.92 9.76 3.27
N VAL A 263 -6.44 8.91 2.37
CA VAL A 263 -5.80 7.60 2.66
C VAL A 263 -4.61 7.38 1.72
N PRO A 264 -3.60 8.27 1.67
CA PRO A 264 -2.44 8.05 0.82
C PRO A 264 -1.70 6.77 1.24
N ALA A 265 -1.24 5.99 0.26
CA ALA A 265 -0.41 4.80 0.42
C ALA A 265 -0.01 4.28 -0.97
N ASP A 266 0.96 3.37 -1.08
CA ASP A 266 1.32 2.73 -2.36
C ASP A 266 0.30 1.63 -2.73
N TYR A 267 -0.71 1.95 -3.54
CA TYR A 267 -1.72 0.99 -4.00
C TYR A 267 -1.36 0.33 -5.32
N THR A 268 -0.24 0.72 -5.94
CA THR A 268 0.20 0.21 -7.24
C THR A 268 1.44 -0.69 -7.16
N GLY A 269 2.10 -0.72 -6.00
CA GLY A 269 3.32 -1.47 -5.75
C GLY A 269 4.51 -0.89 -6.51
N ASP A 270 4.54 0.42 -6.75
CA ASP A 270 5.61 1.11 -7.47
C ASP A 270 6.71 1.66 -6.54
N GLY A 271 6.52 1.52 -5.23
CA GLY A 271 7.40 2.01 -4.18
C GLY A 271 7.14 3.47 -3.81
N LYS A 272 6.02 4.07 -4.26
CA LYS A 272 5.64 5.44 -3.91
C LYS A 272 4.21 5.48 -3.44
N ALA A 273 3.93 6.35 -2.48
CA ALA A 273 2.57 6.60 -2.10
C ALA A 273 1.77 7.27 -3.22
N ASP A 274 0.62 6.68 -3.50
CA ASP A 274 -0.43 7.28 -4.30
C ASP A 274 -1.24 8.27 -3.46
N ILE A 275 -1.79 9.29 -4.12
CA ILE A 275 -2.84 10.08 -3.50
C ILE A 275 -4.14 9.27 -3.59
N ALA A 276 -4.78 8.99 -2.46
CA ALA A 276 -6.06 8.31 -2.47
C ALA A 276 -7.04 8.87 -1.44
N PHE A 277 -8.32 8.58 -1.69
CA PHE A 277 -9.38 8.86 -0.73
C PHE A 277 -10.44 7.77 -0.71
N TRP A 278 -11.05 7.58 0.46
CA TRP A 278 -12.25 6.77 0.65
C TRP A 278 -13.46 7.68 0.84
N ARG A 279 -14.55 7.40 0.12
CA ARG A 279 -15.76 8.22 0.13
C ARG A 279 -16.83 7.60 1.05
N PRO A 280 -17.13 8.20 2.22
CA PRO A 280 -18.05 7.60 3.20
C PRO A 280 -19.51 7.47 2.70
N SER A 281 -19.91 8.31 1.75
CA SER A 281 -21.28 8.33 1.22
C SER A 281 -21.62 7.14 0.34
N ASN A 282 -20.62 6.40 -0.18
CA ASN A 282 -20.86 5.26 -1.07
C ASN A 282 -19.83 4.12 -0.94
N GLY A 283 -18.80 4.25 -0.10
CA GLY A 283 -17.80 3.20 0.12
C GLY A 283 -16.81 3.01 -1.02
N PHE A 284 -16.65 4.00 -1.91
CA PHE A 284 -15.67 3.92 -3.00
C PHE A 284 -14.30 4.44 -2.58
N TRP A 285 -13.27 3.73 -3.01
CA TRP A 285 -11.88 4.17 -3.01
C TRP A 285 -11.57 4.78 -4.37
N PHE A 286 -10.76 5.83 -4.36
CA PHE A 286 -10.23 6.48 -5.55
C PHE A 286 -8.74 6.68 -5.34
N VAL A 287 -7.94 6.20 -6.28
CA VAL A 287 -6.48 6.21 -6.22
C VAL A 287 -5.97 6.96 -7.44
N LEU A 288 -5.30 8.08 -7.21
CA LEU A 288 -4.55 8.83 -8.19
C LEU A 288 -3.10 8.34 -8.16
N ARG A 289 -2.72 7.73 -9.27
CA ARG A 289 -1.46 7.02 -9.46
C ARG A 289 -0.25 7.93 -9.43
N SER A 290 0.74 7.58 -8.63
CA SER A 290 2.02 8.28 -8.51
C SER A 290 2.80 8.28 -9.85
N GLU A 291 2.61 7.25 -10.69
CA GLU A 291 3.47 7.01 -11.85
C GLU A 291 3.11 7.90 -13.05
N ASP A 292 1.82 8.18 -13.24
CA ASP A 292 1.30 8.85 -14.44
C ASP A 292 0.12 9.81 -14.21
N LEU A 293 -0.33 9.98 -12.96
CA LEU A 293 -1.49 10.80 -12.59
C LEU A 293 -2.81 10.37 -13.25
N SER A 294 -2.89 9.17 -13.81
CA SER A 294 -4.18 8.53 -14.08
C SER A 294 -4.81 8.07 -12.77
N PHE A 295 -6.10 7.76 -12.77
CA PHE A 295 -6.76 7.28 -11.56
C PHE A 295 -7.64 6.08 -11.83
N PHE A 296 -7.82 5.26 -10.81
CA PHE A 296 -8.82 4.20 -10.79
C PHE A 296 -9.66 4.30 -9.53
N SER A 297 -10.81 3.62 -9.53
CA SER A 297 -11.72 3.61 -8.39
C SER A 297 -12.43 2.28 -8.29
N PHE A 298 -12.70 1.83 -7.08
CA PHE A 298 -13.37 0.56 -6.82
C PHE A 298 -14.23 0.65 -5.55
N PRO A 299 -15.35 -0.08 -5.49
CA PRO A 299 -16.17 -0.14 -4.29
C PRO A 299 -15.54 -1.11 -3.27
N PHE A 300 -15.23 -0.63 -2.06
CA PHE A 300 -14.83 -1.49 -0.97
C PHE A 300 -15.19 -0.86 0.39
N GLY A 301 -16.16 -1.48 1.06
CA GLY A 301 -16.78 -0.95 2.28
C GLY A 301 -18.15 -0.32 2.03
N GLN A 302 -18.74 0.21 3.09
CA GLN A 302 -20.06 0.82 3.07
C GLN A 302 -20.14 2.01 4.04
N THR A 303 -21.24 2.76 3.98
CA THR A 303 -21.49 3.86 4.93
C THR A 303 -21.44 3.37 6.37
N GLY A 304 -20.67 4.07 7.21
CA GLY A 304 -20.44 3.72 8.61
C GLY A 304 -19.16 2.91 8.86
N ASP A 305 -18.51 2.42 7.81
CA ASP A 305 -17.17 1.86 7.91
C ASP A 305 -16.12 2.97 8.11
N VAL A 306 -14.96 2.59 8.64
CA VAL A 306 -13.79 3.45 8.85
C VAL A 306 -12.66 2.89 7.99
N PRO A 307 -12.07 3.67 7.07
CA PRO A 307 -10.95 3.19 6.28
C PRO A 307 -9.70 3.01 7.17
N ALA A 308 -8.92 2.00 6.83
CA ALA A 308 -7.63 1.66 7.40
C ALA A 308 -6.77 1.19 6.21
N THR A 309 -5.51 1.56 6.10
CA THR A 309 -4.67 1.14 4.97
C THR A 309 -3.30 0.78 5.49
N ALA A 310 -2.77 -0.35 5.04
CA ALA A 310 -1.45 -0.89 5.35
C ALA A 310 -1.20 -2.11 4.45
N ASP A 311 0.03 -2.60 4.39
CA ASP A 311 0.39 -3.86 3.72
C ASP A 311 0.12 -5.04 4.66
N PHE A 312 -1.04 -5.70 4.55
CA PHE A 312 -1.45 -6.77 5.45
C PHE A 312 -1.02 -8.16 4.99
N ASP A 313 -0.56 -8.31 3.74
CA ASP A 313 -0.10 -9.59 3.19
C ASP A 313 1.41 -9.68 2.94
N GLY A 314 2.13 -8.58 3.09
CA GLY A 314 3.59 -8.47 3.08
C GLY A 314 4.18 -8.40 1.69
N ASP A 315 3.42 -7.92 0.70
CA ASP A 315 3.87 -7.83 -0.69
C ASP A 315 4.46 -6.45 -1.06
N GLY A 316 4.48 -5.51 -0.11
CA GLY A 316 4.92 -4.13 -0.29
C GLY A 316 3.86 -3.20 -0.87
N THR A 317 2.64 -3.69 -1.12
CA THR A 317 1.52 -2.89 -1.61
C THR A 317 0.52 -2.66 -0.48
N ALA A 318 -0.01 -1.45 -0.39
CA ALA A 318 -1.05 -1.14 0.57
C ALA A 318 -2.38 -1.80 0.20
N ASP A 319 -3.00 -2.44 1.20
CA ASP A 319 -4.27 -3.13 1.05
C ASP A 319 -5.44 -2.25 1.48
N PRO A 320 -6.39 -1.94 0.58
CA PRO A 320 -7.62 -1.26 0.93
C PRO A 320 -8.36 -2.04 2.02
N THR A 321 -8.49 -1.42 3.20
CA THR A 321 -9.08 -2.05 4.38
C THR A 321 -10.13 -1.16 5.00
N VAL A 322 -11.19 -1.76 5.52
CA VAL A 322 -12.20 -1.06 6.30
C VAL A 322 -12.49 -1.77 7.61
N PHE A 323 -12.53 -1.03 8.70
CA PHE A 323 -13.08 -1.48 9.97
C PHE A 323 -14.55 -1.11 10.05
N ARG A 324 -15.40 -2.08 10.40
CA ARG A 324 -16.85 -1.89 10.57
C ARG A 324 -17.19 -1.88 12.06
N PRO A 325 -17.44 -0.70 12.68
CA PRO A 325 -17.72 -0.61 14.10
C PRO A 325 -19.02 -1.31 14.52
N SER A 326 -20.00 -1.45 13.62
CA SER A 326 -21.27 -2.11 13.93
C SER A 326 -21.14 -3.61 14.19
N SER A 327 -20.07 -4.24 13.71
CA SER A 327 -19.80 -5.67 13.87
C SER A 327 -18.40 -5.99 14.42
N ASN A 328 -17.58 -4.97 14.68
CA ASN A 328 -16.17 -5.10 15.07
C ASN A 328 -15.41 -6.02 14.11
N THR A 329 -15.60 -5.80 12.81
CA THR A 329 -15.05 -6.65 11.76
C THR A 329 -14.20 -5.83 10.82
N TRP A 330 -13.00 -6.33 10.58
CA TRP A 330 -12.08 -5.85 9.56
C TRP A 330 -12.38 -6.55 8.26
N PHE A 331 -12.41 -5.80 7.17
CA PHE A 331 -12.50 -6.31 5.81
C PHE A 331 -11.27 -5.81 5.07
N LYS A 332 -10.43 -6.73 4.61
CA LYS A 332 -9.17 -6.44 3.92
C LYS A 332 -9.27 -6.94 2.49
N SER A 333 -8.91 -6.11 1.52
CA SER A 333 -8.76 -6.51 0.13
C SER A 333 -7.27 -6.67 -0.18
N GLN A 334 -6.68 -7.81 0.19
CA GLN A 334 -5.24 -8.00 0.09
C GLN A 334 -4.81 -8.18 -1.37
N SER A 335 -3.77 -7.47 -1.77
CA SER A 335 -3.20 -7.39 -3.12
C SER A 335 -2.88 -8.76 -3.71
N THR A 336 -2.28 -9.66 -2.92
CA THR A 336 -1.87 -11.01 -3.33
C THR A 336 -2.59 -12.14 -2.58
N ALA A 337 -3.00 -11.91 -1.34
CA ALA A 337 -3.73 -12.89 -0.53
C ALA A 337 -5.26 -12.86 -0.72
N GLY A 338 -5.77 -11.83 -1.40
CA GLY A 338 -7.20 -11.67 -1.69
C GLY A 338 -8.03 -11.22 -0.49
N PHE A 339 -9.35 -11.42 -0.58
CA PHE A 339 -10.27 -10.91 0.43
C PHE A 339 -10.22 -11.69 1.75
N GLU A 340 -10.15 -10.96 2.86
CA GLU A 340 -10.26 -11.51 4.21
C GLU A 340 -11.21 -10.67 5.08
N ALA A 341 -11.98 -11.35 5.94
CA ALA A 341 -12.79 -10.72 6.98
C ALA A 341 -12.43 -11.26 8.36
N VAL A 342 -12.02 -10.39 9.27
CA VAL A 342 -11.52 -10.75 10.60
C VAL A 342 -12.35 -10.03 11.67
N ALA A 343 -13.00 -10.80 12.55
CA ALA A 343 -13.67 -10.21 13.72
C ALA A 343 -12.65 -9.95 14.82
N PHE A 344 -12.38 -8.68 15.11
CA PHE A 344 -11.39 -8.27 16.11
C PHE A 344 -11.76 -6.91 16.72
N GLY A 345 -11.72 -6.85 18.05
CA GLY A 345 -12.15 -5.69 18.84
C GLY A 345 -13.60 -5.79 19.34
N ILE A 346 -14.01 -4.75 20.05
CA ILE A 346 -15.36 -4.55 20.60
C ILE A 346 -15.88 -3.15 20.29
N ALA A 347 -17.15 -2.91 20.61
CA ALA A 347 -17.78 -1.60 20.36
C ALA A 347 -17.06 -0.48 21.12
N GLY A 348 -16.67 0.56 20.39
CA GLY A 348 -15.92 1.71 20.92
C GLY A 348 -14.40 1.62 20.76
N ASP A 349 -13.89 0.50 20.26
CA ASP A 349 -12.47 0.38 19.88
C ASP A 349 -12.18 1.22 18.62
N VAL A 350 -10.99 1.80 18.57
CA VAL A 350 -10.46 2.58 17.45
C VAL A 350 -9.50 1.69 16.66
N ALA A 351 -9.70 1.58 15.35
CA ALA A 351 -8.77 0.87 14.46
C ALA A 351 -7.44 1.63 14.40
N VAL A 352 -6.34 1.01 14.82
CA VAL A 352 -5.04 1.71 14.89
C VAL A 352 -4.57 2.24 13.52
N PRO A 353 -4.63 1.50 12.41
CA PRO A 353 -4.25 2.02 11.09
C PRO A 353 -5.16 3.14 10.58
N SER A 354 -6.31 3.37 11.22
CA SER A 354 -7.20 4.48 10.85
C SER A 354 -6.72 5.85 11.36
N THR A 355 -5.72 5.91 12.25
CA THR A 355 -5.27 7.18 12.84
C THR A 355 -4.40 8.03 11.92
N TYR A 356 -3.86 7.45 10.85
CA TYR A 356 -3.15 8.16 9.79
C TYR A 356 -4.09 8.56 8.64
N VAL A 357 -5.38 8.27 8.76
CA VAL A 357 -6.41 8.75 7.82
C VAL A 357 -6.74 10.20 8.13
N VAL A 358 -6.61 11.03 7.11
CA VAL A 358 -6.91 12.46 7.23
C VAL A 358 -8.40 12.69 7.01
N GLU A 359 -9.12 12.86 8.11
CA GLU A 359 -10.56 13.20 8.16
C GLU A 359 -10.86 14.59 7.71
#